data_AF-A0A1J4KHN4-F1
#
_entry.id   AF-A0A1J4KHN4-F1
#
_cell.length_a   1.000
_cell.length_b   1.000
_cell.length_c   1.000
_cell.angle_alpha   90.00
_cell.angle_beta   90.00
_cell.angle_gamma   90.00
#
_symmetry.space_group_name_H-M   'P 1'
#
loop_
_entity.id
_entity.type
_entity.pdbx_description
1 polymer ?
#
loop_
_entity_poly.entity_id
_entity_poly.type
_entity_poly.pdbx_seq_one_letter_code
_entity_poly.pdbx_strand_id
1 'polypeptide(L)'
;MMKIRSFKSISNKHDVIKECISFHVNEEHNEIDHTMKIHDDIWTNLFPVLKSNEQNQIEENLEILYDFLTQFDYKITFPEMNFTQFLSLLSNNVQEIQVLAVNILLQYIFHNIENGRMFVQNHIFEFLFNQIMLFNEQTFVLFPILRALVSVDFETSLKMFQFFPSQFFIELTKNEILNQELGIFVFNLSEYELDEQLQHFTLLIISKLFPFQDPKTLQYLSHALLNLSDKDNFCFPCYSSLQFDHILIYLLENPKLHCVLPINLFLFNILPFYKELNINAKIIEAIIKYSLNPRKIKRCESSLKLLRKLLYMKILSIDKIIDTDLEIALINVFHYKKSSYSTKREISHFLMSFSLDLCFERFNHLIVCGLPQIIEFIFLSDDLTLLLLCRDVLEKFIPLFISGNTLAFLRIQLLECLKPEIIDHMLLDSGNDEVILFASNLRNLASLFSNDEISNT
;
A
#
# COMPACT_ATOMS: atom_id res chain seq x y z
N MET A 1 -45.37 -4.69 -32.09
CA MET A 1 -46.46 -4.45 -31.11
C MET A 1 -46.47 -5.60 -30.12
N MET A 2 -45.70 -5.47 -29.04
CA MET A 2 -45.64 -6.47 -27.97
C MET A 2 -46.69 -6.11 -26.91
N LYS A 3 -47.46 -7.10 -26.47
CA LYS A 3 -48.54 -6.95 -25.48
C LYS A 3 -47.94 -6.59 -24.12
N ILE A 4 -48.17 -5.35 -23.68
CA ILE A 4 -48.01 -4.94 -22.29
C ILE A 4 -48.97 -5.80 -21.46
N ARG A 5 -48.44 -6.74 -20.67
CA ARG A 5 -49.24 -7.42 -19.63
C ARG A 5 -49.43 -6.42 -18.50
N SER A 6 -50.67 -6.07 -18.19
CA SER A 6 -50.98 -5.28 -17.00
C SER A 6 -50.83 -6.17 -15.77
N PHE A 7 -49.95 -5.78 -14.84
CA PHE A 7 -49.71 -6.45 -13.55
C PHE A 7 -50.85 -6.23 -12.54
N LYS A 8 -52.11 -6.34 -12.97
CA LYS A 8 -53.29 -6.13 -12.12
C LYS A 8 -53.73 -7.36 -11.30
N SER A 9 -53.00 -8.48 -11.37
CA SER A 9 -53.46 -9.74 -10.76
C SER A 9 -52.44 -10.48 -9.88
N ILE A 10 -51.35 -9.83 -9.44
CA ILE A 10 -50.44 -10.44 -8.47
C ILE A 10 -50.77 -9.84 -7.09
N SER A 11 -51.37 -10.65 -6.23
CA SER A 11 -51.88 -10.23 -4.92
C SER A 11 -50.78 -9.95 -3.89
N ASN A 12 -49.51 -10.22 -4.22
CA ASN A 12 -48.38 -9.98 -3.36
C ASN A 12 -47.29 -9.23 -4.12
N LYS A 13 -47.13 -7.93 -3.84
CA LYS A 13 -46.20 -7.04 -4.55
C LYS A 13 -44.72 -7.44 -4.37
N HIS A 14 -44.43 -8.23 -3.34
CA HIS A 14 -43.14 -8.86 -3.08
C HIS A 14 -42.68 -9.83 -4.17
N ASP A 15 -43.62 -10.59 -4.73
CA ASP A 15 -43.31 -11.56 -5.79
C ASP A 15 -43.01 -10.85 -7.11
N VAL A 16 -43.56 -9.64 -7.33
CA VAL A 16 -43.29 -8.81 -8.51
C VAL A 16 -41.85 -8.28 -8.51
N ILE A 17 -41.35 -7.85 -7.34
CA ILE A 17 -39.98 -7.32 -7.22
C ILE A 17 -38.96 -8.46 -7.31
N LYS A 18 -39.24 -9.63 -6.71
CA LYS A 18 -38.43 -10.84 -6.90
C LYS A 18 -38.47 -11.36 -8.34
N GLU A 19 -39.62 -11.29 -9.01
CA GLU A 19 -39.73 -11.59 -10.45
C GLU A 19 -38.93 -10.59 -11.28
N CYS A 20 -38.95 -9.29 -10.98
CA CYS A 20 -38.17 -8.29 -11.70
C CYS A 20 -36.65 -8.48 -11.51
N ILE A 21 -36.20 -8.75 -10.28
CA ILE A 21 -34.80 -9.08 -9.97
C ILE A 21 -34.34 -10.35 -10.72
N SER A 22 -35.19 -11.37 -10.81
CA SER A 22 -34.88 -12.61 -11.55
C SER A 22 -35.01 -12.46 -13.07
N PHE A 23 -35.81 -11.52 -13.57
CA PHE A 23 -35.91 -11.22 -15.01
C PHE A 23 -34.68 -10.47 -15.55
N HIS A 24 -34.03 -9.65 -14.71
CA HIS A 24 -32.86 -8.83 -15.08
C HIS A 24 -31.60 -9.62 -15.42
N VAL A 25 -31.58 -10.94 -15.22
CA VAL A 25 -30.42 -11.78 -15.55
C VAL A 25 -30.28 -12.06 -17.07
N ASN A 26 -31.22 -11.63 -17.93
CA ASN A 26 -31.31 -12.17 -19.31
C ASN A 26 -31.41 -11.22 -20.53
N GLU A 27 -31.57 -9.88 -20.46
CA GLU A 27 -31.71 -9.06 -21.70
C GLU A 27 -31.12 -7.63 -21.67
N GLU A 28 -30.11 -7.38 -22.52
CA GLU A 28 -29.12 -6.28 -22.40
C GLU A 28 -29.52 -4.85 -22.87
N HIS A 29 -30.64 -4.53 -23.53
CA HIS A 29 -30.75 -3.23 -24.25
C HIS A 29 -31.98 -2.33 -23.97
N ASN A 30 -32.75 -2.58 -22.89
CA ASN A 30 -33.81 -1.66 -22.37
C ASN A 30 -33.62 -1.36 -20.86
N GLU A 31 -32.41 -1.55 -20.35
CA GLU A 31 -32.15 -1.79 -18.93
C GLU A 31 -32.22 -0.55 -18.04
N ILE A 32 -31.80 0.63 -18.51
CA ILE A 32 -31.65 1.82 -17.65
C ILE A 32 -33.02 2.40 -17.28
N ASP A 33 -33.90 2.64 -18.25
CA ASP A 33 -35.23 3.23 -18.01
C ASP A 33 -36.11 2.31 -17.14
N HIS A 34 -36.02 0.99 -17.33
CA HIS A 34 -36.75 0.03 -16.51
C HIS A 34 -36.19 -0.03 -15.08
N THR A 35 -34.87 0.04 -14.92
CA THR A 35 -34.21 0.03 -13.62
C THR A 35 -34.52 1.30 -12.83
N MET A 36 -34.49 2.47 -13.48
CA MET A 36 -34.88 3.75 -12.87
C MET A 36 -36.36 3.74 -12.44
N LYS A 37 -37.23 3.13 -13.25
CA LYS A 37 -38.65 2.98 -12.88
C LYS A 37 -38.86 2.07 -11.66
N ILE A 38 -38.11 0.97 -11.55
CA ILE A 38 -38.17 0.09 -10.36
C ILE A 38 -37.70 0.86 -9.12
N HIS A 39 -36.61 1.61 -9.24
CA HIS A 39 -36.11 2.45 -8.15
C HIS A 39 -37.15 3.48 -7.68
N ASP A 40 -37.76 4.21 -8.60
CA ASP A 40 -38.83 5.17 -8.32
C ASP A 40 -40.05 4.49 -7.66
N ASP A 41 -40.42 3.30 -8.14
CA ASP A 41 -41.53 2.52 -7.59
C ASP A 41 -41.24 2.07 -6.15
N ILE A 42 -40.01 1.62 -5.84
CA ILE A 42 -39.61 1.25 -4.47
C ILE A 42 -39.73 2.47 -3.54
N TRP A 43 -39.18 3.61 -3.93
CA TRP A 43 -39.26 4.84 -3.14
C TRP A 43 -40.71 5.27 -2.90
N THR A 44 -41.54 5.27 -3.94
CA THR A 44 -42.96 5.62 -3.86
C THR A 44 -43.71 4.74 -2.85
N ASN A 45 -43.35 3.46 -2.76
CA ASN A 45 -43.97 2.53 -1.81
C ASN A 45 -43.40 2.63 -0.38
N LEU A 46 -42.17 3.11 -0.20
CA LEU A 46 -41.57 3.30 1.12
C LEU A 46 -42.30 4.43 1.89
N PHE A 47 -42.71 5.51 1.21
CA PHE A 47 -43.30 6.70 1.85
C PHE A 47 -44.54 6.47 2.71
N PRO A 48 -45.58 5.75 2.23
CA PRO A 48 -46.77 5.50 3.03
C PRO A 48 -46.46 4.69 4.29
N VAL A 49 -45.49 3.77 4.21
CA VAL A 49 -45.13 2.85 5.29
C VAL A 49 -44.34 3.56 6.39
N LEU A 50 -43.45 4.49 6.02
CA LEU A 50 -42.77 5.35 6.99
C LEU A 50 -43.73 6.18 7.84
N LYS A 51 -44.92 6.50 7.30
CA LYS A 51 -45.96 7.23 8.03
C LYS A 51 -46.85 6.34 8.91
N SER A 52 -46.97 5.05 8.60
CA SER A 52 -47.84 4.12 9.34
C SER A 52 -47.17 3.47 10.55
N ASN A 53 -45.85 3.63 10.72
CA ASN A 53 -45.03 3.02 11.80
C ASN A 53 -45.07 1.47 11.84
N GLU A 54 -45.43 0.80 10.74
CA GLU A 54 -45.41 -0.66 10.66
C GLU A 54 -43.96 -1.17 10.46
N GLN A 55 -43.26 -1.41 11.57
CA GLN A 55 -41.82 -1.73 11.61
C GLN A 55 -41.40 -2.83 10.63
N ASN A 56 -42.10 -3.98 10.64
CA ASN A 56 -41.78 -5.10 9.75
C ASN A 56 -41.85 -4.72 8.27
N GLN A 57 -42.80 -3.87 7.89
CA GLN A 57 -42.97 -3.45 6.51
C GLN A 57 -41.95 -2.38 6.11
N ILE A 58 -41.45 -1.58 7.05
CA ILE A 58 -40.32 -0.67 6.82
C ILE A 58 -39.07 -1.49 6.53
N GLU A 59 -38.75 -2.45 7.40
CA GLU A 59 -37.58 -3.33 7.27
C GLU A 59 -37.59 -4.07 5.92
N GLU A 60 -38.70 -4.72 5.58
CA GLU A 60 -38.87 -5.50 4.34
C GLU A 60 -38.65 -4.63 3.07
N ASN A 61 -39.15 -3.39 3.05
CA ASN A 61 -38.92 -2.48 1.91
C ASN A 61 -37.47 -1.94 1.87
N LEU A 62 -36.82 -1.76 3.02
CA LEU A 62 -35.41 -1.35 3.06
C LEU A 62 -34.50 -2.49 2.59
N GLU A 63 -34.79 -3.74 2.96
CA GLU A 63 -34.08 -4.91 2.44
C GLU A 63 -34.17 -4.99 0.92
N ILE A 64 -35.38 -4.83 0.36
CA ILE A 64 -35.57 -4.76 -1.10
C ILE A 64 -34.72 -3.66 -1.73
N LEU A 65 -34.73 -2.46 -1.14
CA LEU A 65 -33.97 -1.33 -1.68
C LEU A 65 -32.46 -1.59 -1.60
N TYR A 66 -31.99 -2.17 -0.50
CA TYR A 66 -30.59 -2.53 -0.33
C TYR A 66 -30.16 -3.61 -1.34
N ASP A 67 -30.95 -4.67 -1.50
CA ASP A 67 -30.70 -5.73 -2.48
C ASP A 67 -30.69 -5.18 -3.91
N PHE A 68 -31.63 -4.30 -4.24
CA PHE A 68 -31.66 -3.59 -5.51
C PHE A 68 -30.36 -2.81 -5.72
N LEU A 69 -29.96 -1.96 -4.77
CA LEU A 69 -28.75 -1.15 -4.92
C LEU A 69 -27.49 -2.03 -5.04
N THR A 70 -27.37 -3.10 -4.27
CA THR A 70 -26.19 -3.98 -4.30
C THR A 70 -26.06 -4.83 -5.56
N GLN A 71 -27.15 -5.07 -6.28
CA GLN A 71 -27.15 -5.88 -7.50
C GLN A 71 -26.85 -5.08 -8.78
N PHE A 72 -26.91 -3.74 -8.72
CA PHE A 72 -26.77 -2.88 -9.90
C PHE A 72 -25.54 -1.97 -9.80
N ASP A 73 -24.59 -2.17 -10.72
CA ASP A 73 -23.35 -1.38 -10.84
C ASP A 73 -23.52 -0.02 -11.56
N TYR A 74 -24.76 0.41 -11.84
CA TYR A 74 -25.02 1.67 -12.53
C TYR A 74 -25.02 2.86 -11.55
N LYS A 75 -24.72 4.06 -12.06
CA LYS A 75 -24.81 5.31 -11.27
C LYS A 75 -26.27 5.63 -10.95
N ILE A 76 -26.73 5.18 -9.79
CA ILE A 76 -28.07 5.47 -9.28
C ILE A 76 -28.02 6.78 -8.48
N THR A 77 -28.94 7.69 -8.76
CA THR A 77 -29.05 8.96 -8.03
C THR A 77 -30.00 8.82 -6.85
N PHE A 78 -29.66 9.45 -5.74
CA PHE A 78 -30.56 9.56 -4.61
C PHE A 78 -31.67 10.58 -4.96
N PRO A 79 -32.96 10.25 -4.75
CA PRO A 79 -34.04 11.19 -5.00
C PRO A 79 -34.08 12.27 -3.90
N GLU A 80 -33.52 13.44 -4.16
CA GLU A 80 -33.33 14.53 -3.17
C GLU A 80 -34.59 14.90 -2.38
N MET A 81 -35.77 14.89 -3.04
CA MET A 81 -37.07 15.14 -2.40
C MET A 81 -37.41 14.21 -1.22
N ASN A 82 -36.68 13.10 -1.11
CA ASN A 82 -36.87 12.04 -0.12
C ASN A 82 -35.90 12.16 1.06
N PHE A 83 -34.97 13.11 1.02
CA PHE A 83 -33.87 13.21 1.97
C PHE A 83 -34.36 13.36 3.41
N THR A 84 -35.28 14.28 3.68
CA THR A 84 -35.82 14.52 5.04
C THR A 84 -36.47 13.28 5.64
N GLN A 85 -37.23 12.52 4.84
CA GLN A 85 -37.84 11.28 5.33
C GLN A 85 -36.78 10.20 5.54
N PHE A 86 -35.75 10.16 4.70
CA PHE A 86 -34.64 9.23 4.91
C PHE A 86 -33.85 9.54 6.19
N LEU A 87 -33.69 10.82 6.57
CA LEU A 87 -33.11 11.17 7.86
C LEU A 87 -33.91 10.59 9.04
N SER A 88 -35.25 10.50 8.92
CA SER A 88 -36.09 9.88 9.97
C SER A 88 -35.81 8.39 10.16
N LEU A 89 -35.36 7.70 9.11
CA LEU A 89 -34.92 6.31 9.18
C LEU A 89 -33.57 6.18 9.92
N LEU A 90 -32.66 7.12 9.67
CA LEU A 90 -31.37 7.16 10.37
C LEU A 90 -31.51 7.49 11.87
N SER A 91 -32.58 8.17 12.27
CA SER A 91 -32.92 8.44 13.68
C SER A 91 -33.90 7.42 14.27
N ASN A 92 -34.12 6.27 13.61
CA ASN A 92 -35.07 5.28 14.11
C ASN A 92 -34.53 4.57 15.36
N ASN A 93 -35.39 4.32 16.35
CA ASN A 93 -35.03 3.65 17.59
C ASN A 93 -34.84 2.13 17.43
N VAL A 94 -35.30 1.55 16.30
CA VAL A 94 -35.10 0.15 15.94
C VAL A 94 -33.75 0.02 15.23
N GLN A 95 -32.84 -0.71 15.85
CA GLN A 95 -31.45 -0.81 15.38
C GLN A 95 -31.35 -1.44 13.99
N GLU A 96 -32.15 -2.46 13.69
CA GLU A 96 -32.18 -3.15 12.40
C GLU A 96 -32.55 -2.18 11.26
N ILE A 97 -33.58 -1.36 11.46
CA ILE A 97 -34.00 -0.32 10.51
C ILE A 97 -32.89 0.72 10.32
N GLN A 98 -32.26 1.16 11.41
CA GLN A 98 -31.17 2.13 11.34
C GLN A 98 -29.96 1.58 10.59
N VAL A 99 -29.56 0.31 10.84
CA VAL A 99 -28.47 -0.38 10.13
C VAL A 99 -28.77 -0.48 8.64
N LEU A 100 -29.98 -0.90 8.26
CA LEU A 100 -30.39 -0.97 6.85
C LEU A 100 -30.35 0.41 6.19
N ALA A 101 -30.86 1.44 6.86
CA ALA A 101 -30.82 2.81 6.36
C ALA A 101 -29.38 3.31 6.14
N VAL A 102 -28.47 3.03 7.08
CA VAL A 102 -27.05 3.35 6.91
C VAL A 102 -26.48 2.63 5.69
N ASN A 103 -26.71 1.32 5.58
CA ASN A 103 -26.20 0.52 4.47
C ASN A 103 -26.70 1.01 3.11
N ILE A 104 -27.98 1.36 3.00
CA ILE A 104 -28.56 1.95 1.79
C ILE A 104 -27.88 3.27 1.45
N LEU A 105 -27.68 4.15 2.43
CA LEU A 105 -27.02 5.44 2.20
C LEU A 105 -25.57 5.26 1.74
N LEU A 106 -24.84 4.31 2.33
CA LEU A 106 -23.50 3.95 1.88
C LEU A 106 -23.49 3.51 0.42
N GLN A 107 -24.44 2.66 0.01
CA GLN A 107 -24.56 2.23 -1.39
C GLN A 107 -24.78 3.43 -2.32
N TYR A 108 -25.63 4.39 -1.94
CA TYR A 108 -25.81 5.61 -2.75
C TYR A 108 -24.52 6.42 -2.88
N ILE A 109 -23.75 6.60 -1.80
CA ILE A 109 -22.48 7.34 -1.84
C ILE A 109 -21.49 6.61 -2.76
N PHE A 110 -21.37 5.28 -2.63
CA PHE A 110 -20.38 4.50 -3.37
C PHE A 110 -20.72 4.32 -4.86
N HIS A 111 -21.99 4.21 -5.24
CA HIS A 111 -22.38 4.18 -6.65
C HIS A 111 -22.20 5.52 -7.35
N ASN A 112 -22.37 6.63 -6.63
CA ASN A 112 -22.28 7.95 -7.21
C ASN A 112 -21.81 8.99 -6.19
N ILE A 113 -20.58 9.46 -6.38
CA ILE A 113 -19.94 10.52 -5.57
C ILE A 113 -20.81 11.79 -5.49
N GLU A 114 -21.61 12.10 -6.53
CA GLU A 114 -22.53 13.25 -6.50
C GLU A 114 -23.62 13.09 -5.44
N ASN A 115 -24.05 11.87 -5.10
CA ASN A 115 -24.98 11.64 -3.97
C ASN A 115 -24.31 12.06 -2.65
N GLY A 116 -23.03 11.72 -2.47
CA GLY A 116 -22.24 12.15 -1.31
C GLY A 116 -22.21 13.68 -1.19
N ARG A 117 -21.93 14.39 -2.29
CA ARG A 117 -21.95 15.86 -2.32
C ARG A 117 -23.33 16.44 -2.03
N MET A 118 -24.38 15.84 -2.60
CA MET A 118 -25.76 16.25 -2.37
C MET A 118 -26.15 16.09 -0.88
N PHE A 119 -25.74 14.99 -0.22
CA PHE A 119 -25.98 14.81 1.22
C PHE A 119 -25.28 15.90 2.05
N VAL A 120 -24.05 16.26 1.69
CA VAL A 120 -23.28 17.33 2.36
C VAL A 120 -23.96 18.70 2.18
N GLN A 121 -24.42 19.00 0.96
CA GLN A 121 -25.18 20.23 0.67
C GLN A 121 -26.48 20.29 1.46
N ASN A 122 -27.11 19.15 1.71
CA ASN A 122 -28.33 19.01 2.50
C ASN A 122 -28.04 18.80 4.01
N HIS A 123 -26.93 19.31 4.53
CA HIS A 123 -26.64 19.39 5.97
C HIS A 123 -26.55 18.03 6.70
N ILE A 124 -26.15 16.94 6.02
CA ILE A 124 -26.01 15.61 6.66
C ILE A 124 -25.07 15.63 7.88
N PHE A 125 -24.01 16.45 7.87
CA PHE A 125 -23.08 16.53 9.01
C PHE A 125 -23.72 17.12 10.25
N GLU A 126 -24.57 18.15 10.11
CA GLU A 126 -25.30 18.73 11.23
C GLU A 126 -26.27 17.71 11.83
N PHE A 127 -26.98 16.97 10.97
CA PHE A 127 -27.83 15.88 11.40
C PHE A 127 -27.04 14.80 12.16
N LEU A 128 -25.94 14.30 11.58
CA LEU A 128 -25.12 13.26 12.20
C LEU A 128 -24.51 13.73 13.52
N PHE A 129 -24.06 14.98 13.60
CA PHE A 129 -23.53 15.55 14.82
C PHE A 129 -24.58 15.54 15.93
N ASN A 130 -25.79 16.04 15.62
CA ASN A 130 -26.90 16.06 16.59
C ASN A 130 -27.29 14.65 17.05
N GLN A 131 -27.28 13.66 16.16
CA GLN A 131 -27.56 12.26 16.52
C GLN A 131 -26.45 11.68 17.41
N ILE A 132 -25.19 11.83 17.00
CA ILE A 132 -24.06 11.21 17.72
C ILE A 132 -23.84 11.87 19.10
N MET A 133 -24.11 13.17 19.24
CA MET A 133 -24.00 13.88 20.53
C MET A 133 -24.97 13.37 21.60
N LEU A 134 -26.00 12.60 21.22
CA LEU A 134 -26.87 11.90 22.19
C LEU A 134 -26.16 10.70 22.86
N PHE A 135 -24.98 10.31 22.36
CA PHE A 135 -23.99 9.40 22.95
C PHE A 135 -24.57 8.11 23.58
N ASN A 136 -25.44 7.43 22.84
CA ASN A 136 -25.88 6.07 23.17
C ASN A 136 -25.18 5.04 22.25
N GLU A 137 -25.13 3.77 22.64
CA GLU A 137 -24.46 2.71 21.87
C GLU A 137 -25.02 2.55 20.44
N GLN A 138 -26.27 2.94 20.20
CA GLN A 138 -26.91 2.86 18.89
C GLN A 138 -26.31 3.86 17.89
N THR A 139 -25.80 5.01 18.35
CA THR A 139 -25.18 6.02 17.48
C THR A 139 -23.93 5.53 16.74
N PHE A 140 -23.30 4.44 17.19
CA PHE A 140 -22.11 3.87 16.54
C PHE A 140 -22.39 3.38 15.12
N VAL A 141 -23.64 3.00 14.84
CA VAL A 141 -24.09 2.56 13.51
C VAL A 141 -23.96 3.68 12.47
N LEU A 142 -23.88 4.95 12.88
CA LEU A 142 -23.79 6.09 11.96
C LEU A 142 -22.37 6.41 11.49
N PHE A 143 -21.32 5.91 12.15
CA PHE A 143 -19.92 6.19 11.80
C PHE A 143 -19.50 5.81 10.38
N PRO A 144 -19.96 4.67 9.82
CA PRO A 144 -19.67 4.34 8.43
C PRO A 144 -20.05 5.44 7.44
N ILE A 145 -21.08 6.25 7.74
CA ILE A 145 -21.47 7.39 6.89
C ILE A 145 -20.36 8.45 6.89
N LEU A 146 -19.83 8.81 8.06
CA LEU A 146 -18.73 9.78 8.17
C LEU A 146 -17.51 9.29 7.38
N ARG A 147 -17.15 8.01 7.52
CA ARG A 147 -16.07 7.38 6.74
C ARG A 147 -16.30 7.47 5.24
N ALA A 148 -17.50 7.15 4.76
CA ALA A 148 -17.84 7.19 3.34
C ALA A 148 -17.82 8.61 2.78
N LEU A 149 -18.27 9.59 3.56
CA LEU A 149 -18.26 11.00 3.15
C LEU A 149 -16.84 11.56 3.04
N VAL A 150 -15.88 11.10 3.85
CA VAL A 150 -14.46 11.46 3.67
C VAL A 150 -13.88 10.94 2.35
N SER A 151 -14.40 9.84 1.81
CA SER A 151 -13.96 9.30 0.51
C SER A 151 -14.54 10.03 -0.71
N VAL A 152 -15.44 11.00 -0.52
CA VAL A 152 -16.09 11.74 -1.64
C VAL A 152 -15.09 12.70 -2.28
N ASP A 153 -14.61 13.66 -1.50
CA ASP A 153 -13.57 14.61 -1.87
C ASP A 153 -12.97 15.30 -0.64
N PHE A 154 -11.84 15.97 -0.86
CA PHE A 154 -11.14 16.68 0.20
C PHE A 154 -11.97 17.83 0.80
N GLU A 155 -12.73 18.57 -0.01
CA GLU A 155 -13.55 19.70 0.46
C GLU A 155 -14.66 19.22 1.42
N THR A 156 -15.29 18.09 1.11
CA THR A 156 -16.27 17.41 1.97
C THR A 156 -15.63 17.01 3.29
N SER A 157 -14.41 16.47 3.24
CA SER A 157 -13.66 16.08 4.44
C SER A 157 -13.38 17.29 5.34
N LEU A 158 -12.99 18.43 4.77
CA LEU A 158 -12.78 19.66 5.53
C LEU A 158 -14.05 20.17 6.21
N LYS A 159 -15.20 20.12 5.51
CA LYS A 159 -16.51 20.50 6.10
C LYS A 159 -16.85 19.66 7.31
N MET A 160 -16.60 18.35 7.28
CA MET A 160 -16.85 17.47 8.41
C MET A 160 -16.08 17.91 9.68
N PHE A 161 -14.82 18.34 9.56
CA PHE A 161 -14.04 18.81 10.71
C PHE A 161 -14.56 20.12 11.33
N GLN A 162 -15.43 20.86 10.64
CA GLN A 162 -16.13 22.01 11.22
C GLN A 162 -17.22 21.58 12.22
N PHE A 163 -17.82 20.40 12.02
CA PHE A 163 -18.86 19.85 12.89
C PHE A 163 -18.28 18.93 13.97
N PHE A 164 -17.28 18.13 13.61
CA PHE A 164 -16.67 17.14 14.51
C PHE A 164 -15.25 17.60 14.88
N PRO A 165 -15.03 18.18 16.07
CA PRO A 165 -13.71 18.63 16.47
C PRO A 165 -12.76 17.43 16.64
N SER A 166 -11.46 17.62 16.45
CA SER A 166 -10.47 16.53 16.58
C SER A 166 -10.57 15.75 17.90
N GLN A 167 -10.93 16.42 19.01
CA GLN A 167 -11.12 15.78 20.31
C GLN A 167 -12.23 14.72 20.30
N PHE A 168 -13.29 14.93 19.52
CA PHE A 168 -14.36 13.94 19.37
C PHE A 168 -13.81 12.62 18.83
N PHE A 169 -13.01 12.66 17.76
CA PHE A 169 -12.41 11.45 17.19
C PHE A 169 -11.41 10.78 18.13
N ILE A 170 -10.68 11.55 18.94
CA ILE A 170 -9.77 11.01 19.96
C ILE A 170 -10.55 10.25 21.05
N GLU A 171 -11.72 10.75 21.46
CA GLU A 171 -12.54 10.05 22.46
C GLU A 171 -13.10 8.72 21.92
N LEU A 172 -13.41 8.67 20.62
CA LEU A 172 -13.92 7.45 19.98
C LEU A 172 -12.90 6.32 19.91
N THR A 173 -11.59 6.62 19.93
CA THR A 173 -10.57 5.56 19.95
C THR A 173 -10.67 4.70 21.21
N LYS A 174 -11.39 5.14 22.25
CA LYS A 174 -11.64 4.32 23.45
C LYS A 174 -12.66 3.22 23.22
N ASN A 175 -13.39 3.25 22.10
CA ASN A 175 -14.42 2.28 21.78
C ASN A 175 -13.90 1.23 20.78
N GLU A 176 -13.78 -0.01 21.25
CA GLU A 176 -13.26 -1.12 20.45
C GLU A 176 -14.07 -1.41 19.18
N ILE A 177 -15.39 -1.21 19.21
CA ILE A 177 -16.28 -1.45 18.06
C ILE A 177 -15.95 -0.48 16.92
N LEU A 178 -15.55 0.75 17.26
CA LEU A 178 -15.26 1.80 16.29
C LEU A 178 -13.81 1.83 15.80
N ASN A 179 -12.91 1.11 16.46
CA ASN A 179 -11.48 1.18 16.13
C ASN A 179 -11.18 0.82 14.67
N GLN A 180 -11.87 -0.17 14.11
CA GLN A 180 -11.71 -0.53 12.70
C GLN A 180 -12.23 0.58 11.78
N GLU A 181 -13.39 1.17 12.08
CA GLU A 181 -13.96 2.28 11.31
C GLU A 181 -13.05 3.52 11.36
N LEU A 182 -12.48 3.83 12.53
CA LEU A 182 -11.51 4.91 12.69
C LEU A 182 -10.20 4.62 11.93
N GLY A 183 -9.75 3.37 11.90
CA GLY A 183 -8.60 2.95 11.11
C GLY A 183 -8.83 3.20 9.62
N ILE A 184 -9.99 2.81 9.09
CA ILE A 184 -10.33 3.06 7.67
C ILE A 184 -10.51 4.56 7.41
N PHE A 185 -11.15 5.29 8.31
CA PHE A 185 -11.31 6.74 8.22
C PHE A 185 -9.96 7.45 8.11
N VAL A 186 -9.00 7.12 8.97
CA VAL A 186 -7.64 7.67 8.94
C VAL A 186 -6.91 7.30 7.64
N PHE A 187 -7.09 6.07 7.17
CA PHE A 187 -6.55 5.64 5.88
C PHE A 187 -7.12 6.48 4.73
N ASN A 188 -8.44 6.65 4.65
CA ASN A 188 -9.08 7.46 3.60
C ASN A 188 -8.61 8.92 3.67
N LEU A 189 -8.52 9.50 4.87
CA LEU A 189 -8.05 10.87 5.05
C LEU A 189 -6.61 11.05 4.55
N SER A 190 -5.74 10.05 4.78
CA SER A 190 -4.34 10.11 4.36
C SER A 190 -4.12 10.10 2.84
N GLU A 191 -5.13 9.75 2.04
CA GLU A 191 -5.01 9.72 0.58
C GLU A 191 -4.90 11.14 -0.02
N TYR A 192 -5.40 12.14 0.69
CA TYR A 192 -5.36 13.54 0.27
C TYR A 192 -4.07 14.25 0.67
N GLU A 193 -3.81 15.41 0.05
CA GLU A 193 -2.79 16.35 0.53
C GLU A 193 -3.36 17.13 1.72
N LEU A 194 -2.82 16.85 2.91
CA LEU A 194 -3.31 17.37 4.18
C LEU A 194 -2.45 18.53 4.67
N ASP A 195 -3.05 19.53 5.32
CA ASP A 195 -2.30 20.55 6.04
C ASP A 195 -1.63 19.99 7.31
N GLU A 196 -0.77 20.79 7.94
CA GLU A 196 -0.03 20.40 9.14
C GLU A 196 -0.95 19.93 10.28
N GLN A 197 -2.08 20.61 10.48
CA GLN A 197 -3.01 20.33 11.57
C GLN A 197 -3.70 18.97 11.36
N LEU A 198 -4.16 18.70 10.15
CA LEU A 198 -4.80 17.43 9.79
C LEU A 198 -3.80 16.28 9.76
N GLN A 199 -2.56 16.51 9.32
CA GLN A 199 -1.50 15.51 9.46
C GLN A 199 -1.19 15.19 10.92
N HIS A 200 -1.07 16.20 11.78
CA HIS A 200 -0.87 15.99 13.22
C HIS A 200 -2.02 15.19 13.84
N PHE A 201 -3.26 15.55 13.52
CA PHE A 201 -4.44 14.81 13.92
C PHE A 201 -4.40 13.35 13.48
N THR A 202 -4.07 13.10 12.20
CA THR A 202 -4.04 11.75 11.61
C THR A 202 -3.00 10.89 12.31
N LEU A 203 -1.79 11.42 12.52
CA LEU A 203 -0.72 10.73 13.24
C LEU A 203 -1.09 10.47 14.72
N LEU A 204 -1.74 11.43 15.38
CA LEU A 204 -2.19 11.26 16.76
C LEU A 204 -3.23 10.13 16.88
N ILE A 205 -4.19 10.03 15.96
CA ILE A 205 -5.15 8.92 15.95
C ILE A 205 -4.45 7.58 15.72
N ILE A 206 -3.46 7.50 14.81
CA ILE A 206 -2.66 6.28 14.62
C ILE A 206 -2.01 5.85 15.94
N SER A 207 -1.37 6.79 16.65
CA SER A 207 -0.75 6.53 17.96
C SER A 207 -1.76 6.02 18.99
N LYS A 208 -2.98 6.57 18.99
CA LYS A 208 -4.06 6.19 19.91
C LYS A 208 -4.73 4.85 19.60
N LEU A 209 -4.80 4.46 18.32
CA LEU A 209 -5.39 3.19 17.90
C LEU A 209 -4.41 2.00 18.02
N PHE A 210 -3.11 2.26 18.03
CA PHE A 210 -2.09 1.21 18.12
C PHE A 210 -2.24 0.25 19.33
N PRO A 211 -2.53 0.70 20.57
CA PRO A 211 -2.63 -0.16 21.75
C PRO A 211 -3.67 -1.29 21.64
N PHE A 212 -4.70 -1.14 20.79
CA PHE A 212 -5.74 -2.15 20.63
C PHE A 212 -5.30 -3.36 19.79
N GLN A 213 -4.25 -3.20 18.99
CA GLN A 213 -3.61 -4.28 18.23
C GLN A 213 -4.53 -5.10 17.31
N ASP A 214 -5.67 -4.54 16.87
CA ASP A 214 -6.53 -5.20 15.89
C ASP A 214 -5.82 -5.33 14.53
N PRO A 215 -5.66 -6.54 13.97
CA PRO A 215 -4.87 -6.73 12.76
C PRO A 215 -5.33 -5.94 11.54
N LYS A 216 -6.64 -5.79 11.32
CA LYS A 216 -7.18 -5.03 10.18
C LYS A 216 -6.91 -3.55 10.36
N THR A 217 -7.15 -3.03 11.56
CA THR A 217 -6.86 -1.64 11.92
C THR A 217 -5.39 -1.34 11.68
N LEU A 218 -4.47 -2.16 12.21
CA LEU A 218 -3.02 -1.98 12.02
C LEU A 218 -2.58 -1.98 10.54
N GLN A 219 -3.26 -2.73 9.67
CA GLN A 219 -3.02 -2.65 8.23
C GLN A 219 -3.35 -1.26 7.70
N TYR A 220 -4.56 -0.76 7.96
CA TYR A 220 -4.97 0.58 7.54
C TYR A 220 -4.03 1.67 8.08
N LEU A 221 -3.62 1.58 9.36
CA LEU A 221 -2.70 2.54 9.95
C LEU A 221 -1.32 2.53 9.25
N SER A 222 -0.80 1.35 8.87
CA SER A 222 0.46 1.26 8.14
C SER A 222 0.39 1.85 6.73
N HIS A 223 -0.75 1.69 6.06
CA HIS A 223 -1.01 2.33 4.77
C HIS A 223 -1.20 3.84 4.90
N ALA A 224 -1.84 4.30 5.98
CA ALA A 224 -1.98 5.72 6.25
C ALA A 224 -0.63 6.40 6.45
N LEU A 225 0.29 5.77 7.21
CA LEU A 225 1.66 6.27 7.34
C LEU A 225 2.36 6.39 5.97
N LEU A 226 2.28 5.34 5.14
CA LEU A 226 2.83 5.37 3.79
C LEU A 226 2.27 6.53 2.97
N ASN A 227 0.94 6.64 2.88
CA ASN A 227 0.27 7.67 2.08
C ASN A 227 0.68 9.08 2.52
N LEU A 228 0.74 9.35 3.83
CA LEU A 228 1.21 10.62 4.36
C LEU A 228 2.65 10.92 3.94
N SER A 229 3.55 9.94 4.06
CA SER A 229 4.98 10.13 3.74
C SER A 229 5.26 10.31 2.25
N ASP A 230 4.34 9.90 1.39
CA ASP A 230 4.46 10.05 -0.06
C ASP A 230 4.11 11.48 -0.54
N LYS A 231 3.60 12.33 0.37
CA LYS A 231 3.27 13.73 0.08
C LYS A 231 4.49 14.64 0.26
N ASP A 232 4.61 15.64 -0.62
CA ASP A 232 5.69 16.64 -0.57
C ASP A 232 5.68 17.47 0.72
N ASN A 233 4.51 17.60 1.36
CA ASN A 233 4.28 18.39 2.55
C ASN A 233 4.21 17.57 3.85
N PHE A 234 4.79 16.36 3.88
CA PHE A 234 4.76 15.50 5.07
C PHE A 234 5.27 16.25 6.33
N CYS A 235 4.44 16.34 7.37
CA CYS A 235 4.75 17.03 8.62
C CYS A 235 5.70 16.22 9.48
N PHE A 236 6.99 16.37 9.19
CA PHE A 236 8.05 15.76 9.96
C PHE A 236 8.03 16.10 11.46
N PRO A 237 7.86 17.38 11.86
CA PRO A 237 7.81 17.74 13.27
C PRO A 237 6.70 17.01 14.02
N CYS A 238 5.51 16.91 13.39
CA CYS A 238 4.35 16.19 13.93
C CYS A 238 4.70 14.72 14.20
N TYR A 239 5.27 14.03 13.22
CA TYR A 239 5.68 12.63 13.36
C TYR A 239 6.72 12.46 14.47
N SER A 240 7.76 13.29 14.48
CA SER A 240 8.85 13.20 15.46
C SER A 240 8.37 13.37 16.91
N SER A 241 7.36 14.22 17.14
CA SER A 241 6.80 14.50 18.46
C SER A 241 6.05 13.31 19.10
N LEU A 242 5.57 12.36 18.29
CA LEU A 242 4.69 11.27 18.71
C LEU A 242 5.43 9.94 18.98
N GLN A 243 6.76 9.90 18.78
CA GLN A 243 7.63 8.76 19.13
C GLN A 243 7.17 7.40 18.56
N PHE A 244 7.01 7.31 17.24
CA PHE A 244 6.48 6.13 16.53
C PHE A 244 7.35 4.86 16.54
N ASP A 245 8.60 4.91 17.00
CA ASP A 245 9.53 3.77 16.90
C ASP A 245 8.96 2.45 17.43
N HIS A 246 8.27 2.49 18.58
CA HIS A 246 7.66 1.31 19.19
C HIS A 246 6.54 0.69 18.32
N ILE A 247 5.79 1.53 17.61
CA ILE A 247 4.75 1.13 16.66
C ILE A 247 5.40 0.45 15.44
N LEU A 248 6.43 1.08 14.87
CA LEU A 248 7.14 0.56 13.71
C LEU A 248 7.78 -0.80 13.99
N ILE A 249 8.44 -0.94 15.16
CA ILE A 249 9.02 -2.21 15.60
C ILE A 249 7.95 -3.30 15.64
N TYR A 250 6.83 -3.05 16.30
CA TYR A 250 5.76 -4.04 16.41
C TYR A 250 5.20 -4.45 15.04
N LEU A 251 4.94 -3.48 14.15
CA LEU A 251 4.41 -3.75 12.82
C LEU A 251 5.38 -4.55 11.94
N LEU A 252 6.68 -4.35 12.11
CA LEU A 252 7.72 -5.10 11.42
C LEU A 252 7.89 -6.52 12.02
N GLU A 253 7.90 -6.66 13.34
CA GLU A 253 8.13 -7.95 14.00
C GLU A 253 7.00 -8.96 13.80
N ASN A 254 5.79 -8.50 13.42
CA ASN A 254 4.59 -9.32 13.25
C ASN A 254 4.25 -9.57 11.76
N PRO A 255 4.87 -10.58 11.09
CA PRO A 255 4.72 -10.81 9.65
C PRO A 255 3.29 -11.16 9.20
N LYS A 256 2.44 -11.61 10.13
CA LYS A 256 1.03 -11.95 9.91
C LYS A 256 0.15 -10.71 9.67
N LEU A 257 0.62 -9.52 10.02
CA LEU A 257 -0.12 -8.27 9.83
C LEU A 257 -0.01 -7.74 8.40
N HIS A 258 0.92 -8.24 7.58
CA HIS A 258 1.17 -7.75 6.22
C HIS A 258 1.68 -6.29 6.10
N CYS A 259 2.04 -5.64 7.22
CA CYS A 259 2.49 -4.23 7.27
C CYS A 259 3.94 -3.97 6.82
N VAL A 260 4.76 -5.01 6.60
CA VAL A 260 6.19 -4.84 6.32
C VAL A 260 6.47 -3.99 5.08
N LEU A 261 5.74 -4.23 3.99
CA LEU A 261 5.91 -3.49 2.75
C LEU A 261 5.57 -1.99 2.93
N PRO A 262 4.36 -1.62 3.43
CA PRO A 262 4.05 -0.21 3.61
C PRO A 262 4.99 0.48 4.60
N ILE A 263 5.43 -0.20 5.67
CA ILE A 263 6.41 0.39 6.61
C ILE A 263 7.79 0.59 5.97
N ASN A 264 8.27 -0.36 5.16
CA ASN A 264 9.53 -0.18 4.45
C ASN A 264 9.47 1.03 3.50
N LEU A 265 8.36 1.20 2.78
CA LEU A 265 8.16 2.32 1.87
C LEU A 265 7.99 3.65 2.61
N PHE A 266 7.25 3.65 3.72
CA PHE A 266 7.16 4.80 4.62
C PHE A 266 8.54 5.28 5.08
N LEU A 267 9.35 4.36 5.62
CA LEU A 267 10.72 4.66 6.05
C LEU A 267 11.56 5.17 4.88
N PHE A 268 11.43 4.56 3.70
CA PHE A 268 12.13 5.01 2.50
C PHE A 268 11.78 6.47 2.15
N ASN A 269 10.52 6.87 2.26
CA ASN A 269 10.05 8.21 1.89
C ASN A 269 10.48 9.29 2.89
N ILE A 270 10.49 9.00 4.19
CA ILE A 270 10.86 10.00 5.21
C ILE A 270 12.38 10.21 5.32
N LEU A 271 13.18 9.23 4.92
CA LEU A 271 14.65 9.24 5.05
C LEU A 271 15.38 10.49 4.50
N PRO A 272 15.03 11.08 3.34
CA PRO A 272 15.68 12.28 2.82
C PRO A 272 15.56 13.50 3.74
N PHE A 273 14.46 13.58 4.51
CA PHE A 273 14.18 14.66 5.46
C PHE A 273 14.86 14.42 6.82
N TYR A 274 15.57 13.30 6.94
CA TYR A 274 16.03 12.67 8.18
C TYR A 274 17.55 12.87 8.33
N LYS A 275 18.01 14.09 8.65
CA LYS A 275 19.44 14.33 8.95
C LYS A 275 19.84 13.99 10.39
N GLU A 276 18.88 13.93 11.33
CA GLU A 276 19.17 13.91 12.77
C GLU A 276 18.61 12.71 13.53
N LEU A 277 17.86 11.82 12.88
CA LEU A 277 17.20 10.75 13.60
C LEU A 277 18.03 9.47 13.66
N ASN A 278 18.22 8.98 14.88
CA ASN A 278 18.79 7.67 15.15
C ASN A 278 17.69 6.61 14.96
N ILE A 279 17.69 5.92 13.82
CA ILE A 279 16.74 4.81 13.61
C ILE A 279 17.03 3.72 14.63
N ASN A 280 16.01 3.34 15.38
CA ASN A 280 16.13 2.31 16.39
C ASN A 280 16.74 1.02 15.80
N ALA A 281 17.73 0.46 16.50
CA ALA A 281 18.44 -0.75 16.05
C ALA A 281 17.49 -1.92 15.77
N LYS A 282 16.40 -2.06 16.52
CA LYS A 282 15.39 -3.11 16.32
C LYS A 282 14.64 -2.98 14.99
N ILE A 283 14.41 -1.76 14.52
CA ILE A 283 13.83 -1.52 13.19
C ILE A 283 14.78 -2.05 12.12
N ILE A 284 16.07 -1.72 12.24
CA ILE A 284 17.11 -2.20 11.31
C ILE A 284 17.21 -3.72 11.32
N GLU A 285 17.24 -4.35 12.50
CA GLU A 285 17.25 -5.82 12.64
C GLU A 285 16.05 -6.48 11.95
N ALA A 286 14.85 -5.92 12.12
CA ALA A 286 13.65 -6.42 11.48
C ALA A 286 13.74 -6.28 9.95
N ILE A 287 14.22 -5.14 9.43
CA ILE A 287 14.43 -4.92 7.99
C ILE A 287 15.43 -5.95 7.42
N ILE A 288 16.55 -6.18 8.11
CA ILE A 288 17.56 -7.18 7.73
C ILE A 288 16.92 -8.56 7.62
N LYS A 289 16.14 -8.98 8.63
CA LYS A 289 15.44 -10.26 8.61
C LYS A 289 14.54 -10.45 7.39
N TYR A 290 13.83 -9.40 6.95
CA TYR A 290 12.99 -9.48 5.75
C TYR A 290 13.77 -9.44 4.45
N SER A 291 14.91 -8.75 4.40
CA SER A 291 15.81 -8.76 3.24
C SER A 291 16.32 -10.17 2.91
N LEU A 292 16.40 -11.04 3.91
CA LEU A 292 16.86 -12.43 3.78
C LEU A 292 15.75 -13.45 3.45
N ASN A 293 14.52 -12.99 3.18
CA ASN A 293 13.38 -13.89 2.93
C ASN A 293 12.87 -13.84 1.47
N PRO A 294 13.49 -14.59 0.54
CA PRO A 294 13.14 -14.55 -0.89
C PRO A 294 11.75 -15.10 -1.20
N ARG A 295 11.11 -15.82 -0.27
CA ARG A 295 9.73 -16.32 -0.45
C ARG A 295 8.68 -15.21 -0.37
N LYS A 296 9.04 -14.05 0.19
CA LYS A 296 8.16 -12.86 0.29
C LYS A 296 8.73 -11.73 -0.57
N ILE A 297 8.73 -11.95 -1.88
CA ILE A 297 9.39 -11.15 -2.92
C ILE A 297 9.28 -9.63 -2.67
N LYS A 298 8.08 -9.06 -2.61
CA LYS A 298 7.89 -7.60 -2.43
C LYS A 298 8.41 -7.05 -1.09
N ARG A 299 8.34 -7.86 -0.02
CA ARG A 299 8.86 -7.46 1.30
C ARG A 299 10.39 -7.48 1.29
N CYS A 300 10.98 -8.51 0.70
CA CYS A 300 12.42 -8.64 0.52
C CYS A 300 12.98 -7.50 -0.36
N GLU A 301 12.36 -7.22 -1.50
CA GLU A 301 12.72 -6.10 -2.40
C GLU A 301 12.69 -4.75 -1.68
N SER A 302 11.59 -4.44 -0.99
CA SER A 302 11.47 -3.16 -0.27
C SER A 302 12.47 -3.05 0.88
N SER A 303 12.75 -4.14 1.60
CA SER A 303 13.79 -4.16 2.63
C SER A 303 15.18 -3.93 2.05
N LEU A 304 15.53 -4.54 0.92
CA LEU A 304 16.82 -4.34 0.25
C LEU A 304 17.00 -2.90 -0.23
N LYS A 305 15.96 -2.31 -0.84
CA LYS A 305 15.96 -0.90 -1.25
C LYS A 305 16.18 0.04 -0.07
N LEU A 306 15.51 -0.24 1.05
CA LEU A 306 15.65 0.54 2.27
C LEU A 306 17.07 0.41 2.85
N LEU A 307 17.62 -0.81 2.97
CA LEU A 307 18.98 -1.03 3.45
C LEU A 307 20.03 -0.32 2.59
N ARG A 308 19.88 -0.36 1.26
CA ARG A 308 20.76 0.38 0.34
C ARG A 308 20.70 1.88 0.59
N LYS A 309 19.51 2.45 0.81
CA LYS A 309 19.34 3.87 1.13
C LYS A 309 19.98 4.22 2.48
N LEU A 310 19.81 3.37 3.49
CA LEU A 310 20.43 3.56 4.80
C LEU A 310 21.96 3.54 4.75
N LEU A 311 22.54 2.67 3.91
CA LEU A 311 23.98 2.64 3.63
C LEU A 311 24.44 3.94 2.97
N TYR A 312 23.79 4.35 1.88
CA TYR A 312 24.12 5.57 1.15
C TYR A 312 24.08 6.82 2.04
N MET A 313 23.07 6.88 2.94
CA MET A 313 22.92 7.98 3.90
C MET A 313 23.83 7.86 5.13
N LYS A 314 24.68 6.83 5.22
CA LYS A 314 25.57 6.53 6.35
C LYS A 314 24.85 6.38 7.69
N ILE A 315 23.56 6.00 7.66
CA ILE A 315 22.77 5.68 8.86
C ILE A 315 23.06 4.24 9.30
N LEU A 316 23.21 3.32 8.35
CA LEU A 316 23.70 1.97 8.59
C LEU A 316 25.21 1.95 8.33
N SER A 317 26.00 1.63 9.36
CA SER A 317 27.45 1.46 9.20
C SER A 317 27.78 0.14 8.52
N ILE A 318 28.87 0.15 7.75
CA ILE A 318 29.44 -1.04 7.10
C ILE A 318 29.86 -2.07 8.15
N ASP A 319 30.45 -1.62 9.26
CA ASP A 319 30.86 -2.52 10.36
C ASP A 319 29.69 -3.35 10.88
N LYS A 320 28.51 -2.75 11.03
CA LYS A 320 27.30 -3.47 11.47
C LYS A 320 26.84 -4.52 10.45
N ILE A 321 27.02 -4.27 9.16
CA ILE A 321 26.71 -5.24 8.11
C ILE A 321 27.70 -6.40 8.19
N ILE A 322 29.00 -6.11 8.32
CA ILE A 322 30.06 -7.10 8.45
C ILE A 322 29.82 -7.98 9.68
N ASP A 323 29.52 -7.38 10.84
CA ASP A 323 29.25 -8.08 12.10
C ASP A 323 28.06 -9.05 12.01
N THR A 324 27.15 -8.83 11.06
CA THR A 324 25.95 -9.66 10.86
C THR A 324 26.09 -10.66 9.71
N ASP A 325 27.23 -10.67 9.01
CA ASP A 325 27.48 -11.46 7.79
C ASP A 325 26.34 -11.36 6.76
N LEU A 326 25.67 -10.20 6.72
CA LEU A 326 24.48 -9.97 5.91
C LEU A 326 24.77 -10.17 4.42
N GLU A 327 25.93 -9.72 3.94
CA GLU A 327 26.35 -9.86 2.56
C GLU A 327 26.51 -11.32 2.14
N ILE A 328 27.05 -12.18 3.01
CA ILE A 328 27.18 -13.62 2.74
C ILE A 328 25.79 -14.27 2.72
N ALA A 329 24.93 -13.89 3.67
CA ALA A 329 23.55 -14.35 3.70
C ALA A 329 22.78 -13.93 2.43
N LEU A 330 23.02 -12.73 1.90
CA LEU A 330 22.42 -12.24 0.65
C LEU A 330 22.94 -12.98 -0.58
N ILE A 331 24.23 -13.33 -0.64
CA ILE A 331 24.75 -14.21 -1.70
C ILE A 331 24.02 -15.56 -1.68
N ASN A 332 23.81 -16.15 -0.50
CA ASN A 332 23.04 -17.39 -0.38
C ASN A 332 21.58 -17.23 -0.85
N VAL A 333 20.95 -16.10 -0.53
CA VAL A 333 19.59 -15.78 -1.01
C VAL A 333 19.59 -15.60 -2.53
N PHE A 334 20.62 -14.99 -3.12
CA PHE A 334 20.77 -14.84 -4.56
C PHE A 334 20.84 -16.21 -5.27
N HIS A 335 21.61 -17.15 -4.72
CA HIS A 335 21.73 -18.51 -5.26
C HIS A 335 20.51 -19.40 -4.99
N TYR A 336 19.62 -18.99 -4.10
CA TYR A 336 18.41 -19.75 -3.84
C TYR A 336 17.57 -19.89 -5.12
N LYS A 337 17.33 -21.13 -5.55
CA LYS A 337 16.66 -21.45 -6.83
C LYS A 337 15.32 -20.76 -7.04
N LYS A 338 14.58 -20.43 -5.98
CA LYS A 338 13.27 -19.75 -6.07
C LYS A 338 13.35 -18.22 -6.00
N SER A 339 14.54 -17.63 -5.91
CA SER A 339 14.71 -16.18 -5.91
C SER A 339 14.36 -15.60 -7.27
N SER A 340 13.46 -14.62 -7.26
CA SER A 340 12.99 -13.95 -8.47
C SER A 340 14.10 -13.09 -9.09
N TYR A 341 13.99 -12.79 -10.39
CA TYR A 341 14.90 -11.87 -11.08
C TYR A 341 14.98 -10.51 -10.38
N SER A 342 13.84 -9.95 -9.98
CA SER A 342 13.78 -8.66 -9.29
C SER A 342 14.47 -8.70 -7.93
N THR A 343 14.28 -9.76 -7.14
CA THR A 343 15.04 -9.96 -5.88
C THR A 343 16.54 -10.03 -6.14
N LYS A 344 16.98 -10.82 -7.13
CA LYS A 344 18.39 -10.94 -7.51
C LYS A 344 18.99 -9.59 -7.93
N ARG A 345 18.22 -8.79 -8.68
CA ARG A 345 18.60 -7.42 -9.06
C ARG A 345 18.82 -6.53 -7.84
N GLU A 346 17.88 -6.51 -6.89
CA GLU A 346 18.02 -5.67 -5.68
C GLU A 346 19.18 -6.14 -4.77
N ILE A 347 19.44 -7.46 -4.70
CA ILE A 347 20.62 -8.00 -4.00
C ILE A 347 21.92 -7.52 -4.66
N SER A 348 21.98 -7.60 -6.00
CA SER A 348 23.14 -7.16 -6.76
C SER A 348 23.41 -5.68 -6.55
N HIS A 349 22.36 -4.84 -6.60
CA HIS A 349 22.45 -3.41 -6.28
C HIS A 349 23.00 -3.16 -4.88
N PHE A 350 22.47 -3.87 -3.88
CA PHE A 350 22.95 -3.75 -2.50
C PHE A 350 24.42 -4.13 -2.38
N LEU A 351 24.82 -5.29 -2.90
CA LEU A 351 26.19 -5.80 -2.77
C LEU A 351 27.21 -4.96 -3.53
N MET A 352 26.89 -4.45 -4.73
CA MET A 352 27.79 -3.55 -5.45
C MET A 352 27.95 -2.22 -4.72
N SER A 353 26.86 -1.64 -4.22
CA SER A 353 26.90 -0.39 -3.43
C SER A 353 27.75 -0.56 -2.17
N PHE A 354 27.54 -1.68 -1.46
CA PHE A 354 28.28 -2.03 -0.25
C PHE A 354 29.77 -2.27 -0.52
N SER A 355 30.11 -2.94 -1.62
CA SER A 355 31.48 -3.32 -1.95
C SER A 355 32.41 -2.12 -2.15
N LEU A 356 31.87 -0.99 -2.63
CA LEU A 356 32.64 0.24 -2.84
C LEU A 356 33.29 0.79 -1.57
N ASP A 357 32.81 0.42 -0.38
CA ASP A 357 33.37 0.89 0.88
C ASP A 357 34.17 -0.19 1.64
N LEU A 358 34.32 -1.39 1.10
CA LEU A 358 35.06 -2.48 1.74
C LEU A 358 36.58 -2.32 1.64
N CYS A 359 37.28 -2.95 2.61
CA CYS A 359 38.70 -3.26 2.48
C CYS A 359 38.93 -4.46 1.54
N PHE A 360 40.18 -4.62 1.11
CA PHE A 360 40.57 -5.68 0.18
C PHE A 360 40.27 -7.08 0.71
N GLU A 361 40.56 -7.35 1.99
CA GLU A 361 40.39 -8.67 2.60
C GLU A 361 38.91 -9.08 2.62
N ARG A 362 38.01 -8.15 2.98
CA ARG A 362 36.58 -8.44 2.99
C ARG A 362 36.03 -8.60 1.59
N PHE A 363 36.47 -7.77 0.63
CA PHE A 363 36.08 -7.96 -0.77
C PHE A 363 36.55 -9.30 -1.33
N ASN A 364 37.79 -9.70 -1.05
CA ASN A 364 38.32 -11.01 -1.44
C ASN A 364 37.51 -12.16 -0.82
N HIS A 365 37.03 -12.00 0.42
CA HIS A 365 36.12 -12.97 1.02
C HIS A 365 34.80 -13.09 0.24
N LEU A 366 34.22 -11.99 -0.25
CA LEU A 366 33.02 -12.04 -1.10
C LEU A 366 33.24 -12.76 -2.41
N ILE A 367 34.41 -12.60 -3.03
CA ILE A 367 34.80 -13.36 -4.22
C ILE A 367 34.71 -14.86 -3.93
N VAL A 368 35.29 -15.32 -2.81
CA VAL A 368 35.22 -16.73 -2.39
C VAL A 368 33.78 -17.18 -2.11
N CYS A 369 32.94 -16.31 -1.57
CA CYS A 369 31.58 -16.65 -1.17
C CYS A 369 30.56 -16.72 -2.32
N GLY A 370 30.90 -16.29 -3.53
CA GLY A 370 30.00 -16.36 -4.69
C GLY A 370 29.65 -15.00 -5.34
N LEU A 371 30.43 -13.95 -5.08
CA LEU A 371 30.29 -12.69 -5.81
C LEU A 371 30.45 -12.82 -7.35
N PRO A 372 31.29 -13.72 -7.91
CA PRO A 372 31.43 -13.85 -9.37
C PRO A 372 30.13 -14.18 -10.11
N GLN A 373 29.26 -15.02 -9.55
CA GLN A 373 27.98 -15.35 -10.17
C GLN A 373 26.98 -14.18 -10.10
N ILE A 374 27.15 -13.29 -9.13
CA ILE A 374 26.39 -12.04 -9.06
C ILE A 374 26.87 -11.11 -10.17
N ILE A 375 28.18 -10.98 -10.35
CA ILE A 375 28.76 -10.24 -11.47
C ILE A 375 28.25 -10.80 -12.81
N GLU A 376 28.29 -12.11 -13.02
CA GLU A 376 27.72 -12.73 -14.23
C GLU A 376 26.26 -12.32 -14.48
N PHE A 377 25.42 -12.37 -13.44
CA PHE A 377 24.03 -11.93 -13.54
C PHE A 377 23.90 -10.44 -13.89
N ILE A 378 24.74 -9.58 -13.33
CA ILE A 378 24.75 -8.15 -13.65
C ILE A 378 24.99 -7.96 -15.15
N PHE A 379 25.98 -8.65 -15.69
CA PHE A 379 26.35 -8.58 -17.10
C PHE A 379 25.23 -9.08 -18.02
N LEU A 380 24.47 -10.08 -17.58
CA LEU A 380 23.31 -10.61 -18.29
C LEU A 380 22.00 -9.82 -18.07
N SER A 381 22.01 -8.82 -17.18
CA SER A 381 20.78 -8.13 -16.76
C SER A 381 20.44 -6.90 -17.59
N ASP A 382 21.39 -6.39 -18.38
CA ASP A 382 21.32 -5.11 -19.12
C ASP A 382 20.91 -3.89 -18.28
N ASP A 383 21.03 -3.95 -16.94
CA ASP A 383 20.77 -2.82 -16.05
C ASP A 383 21.99 -1.88 -16.02
N LEU A 384 21.93 -0.79 -16.78
CA LEU A 384 23.01 0.19 -16.90
C LEU A 384 23.50 0.71 -15.54
N THR A 385 22.59 0.96 -14.59
CA THR A 385 22.99 1.47 -13.26
C THR A 385 23.83 0.43 -12.53
N LEU A 386 23.43 -0.83 -12.63
CA LEU A 386 24.12 -1.93 -11.98
C LEU A 386 25.45 -2.26 -12.65
N LEU A 387 25.53 -2.15 -13.99
CA LEU A 387 26.75 -2.28 -14.76
C LEU A 387 27.79 -1.22 -14.37
N LEU A 388 27.38 0.04 -14.24
CA LEU A 388 28.26 1.13 -13.81
C LEU A 388 28.76 0.92 -12.38
N LEU A 389 27.88 0.51 -11.45
CA LEU A 389 28.29 0.17 -10.09
C LEU A 389 29.29 -1.00 -10.07
N CYS A 390 29.07 -2.02 -10.90
CA CYS A 390 29.97 -3.17 -11.01
C CYS A 390 31.35 -2.76 -11.56
N ARG A 391 31.38 -1.90 -12.57
CA ARG A 391 32.62 -1.28 -13.08
C ARG A 391 33.38 -0.61 -11.95
N ASP A 392 32.74 0.30 -11.23
CA ASP A 392 33.41 1.11 -10.21
C ASP A 392 34.00 0.22 -9.09
N VAL A 393 33.30 -0.85 -8.72
CA VAL A 393 33.82 -1.87 -7.79
C VAL A 393 35.04 -2.58 -8.37
N LEU A 394 34.96 -3.07 -9.61
CA LEU A 394 36.06 -3.81 -10.23
C LEU A 394 37.29 -2.91 -10.46
N GLU A 395 37.11 -1.67 -10.91
CA GLU A 395 38.19 -0.70 -11.07
C GLU A 395 38.88 -0.37 -9.75
N LYS A 396 38.13 -0.33 -8.64
CA LYS A 396 38.70 -0.13 -7.30
C LYS A 396 39.58 -1.32 -6.88
N PHE A 397 39.12 -2.55 -7.07
CA PHE A 397 39.78 -3.73 -6.48
C PHE A 397 40.78 -4.43 -7.39
N ILE A 398 40.63 -4.41 -8.72
CA ILE A 398 41.57 -5.06 -9.66
C ILE A 398 43.03 -4.64 -9.41
N PRO A 399 43.37 -3.34 -9.25
CA PRO A 399 44.74 -2.92 -8.95
C PRO A 399 45.31 -3.54 -7.67
N LEU A 400 44.46 -3.78 -6.67
CA LEU A 400 44.86 -4.39 -5.40
C LEU A 400 45.22 -5.87 -5.60
N PHE A 401 44.45 -6.61 -6.40
CA PHE A 401 44.78 -7.99 -6.77
C PHE A 401 46.08 -8.10 -7.59
N ILE A 402 46.36 -7.12 -8.46
CA ILE A 402 47.63 -7.03 -9.19
C ILE A 402 48.78 -6.83 -8.20
N SER A 403 48.65 -5.84 -7.31
CA SER A 403 49.70 -5.52 -6.33
C SER A 403 49.96 -6.65 -5.33
N GLY A 404 48.94 -7.44 -4.99
CA GLY A 404 49.03 -8.59 -4.10
C GLY A 404 49.51 -9.89 -4.76
N ASN A 405 49.82 -9.89 -6.06
CA ASN A 405 50.12 -11.09 -6.84
C ASN A 405 49.02 -12.18 -6.77
N THR A 406 47.78 -11.79 -6.47
CA THR A 406 46.59 -12.68 -6.39
C THR A 406 45.68 -12.54 -7.61
N LEU A 407 46.17 -11.92 -8.68
CA LEU A 407 45.42 -11.73 -9.92
C LEU A 407 44.99 -13.06 -10.56
N ALA A 408 45.82 -14.10 -10.47
CA ALA A 408 45.49 -15.43 -10.97
C ALA A 408 44.27 -16.05 -10.24
N PHE A 409 44.12 -15.77 -8.94
CA PHE A 409 42.96 -16.20 -8.17
C PHE A 409 41.69 -15.47 -8.63
N LEU A 410 41.75 -14.14 -8.73
CA LEU A 410 40.65 -13.34 -9.25
C LEU A 410 40.26 -13.78 -10.67
N ARG A 411 41.27 -14.09 -11.49
CA ARG A 411 41.10 -14.61 -12.86
C ARG A 411 40.31 -15.90 -12.88
N ILE A 412 40.68 -16.92 -12.11
CA ILE A 412 39.96 -18.20 -12.07
C ILE A 412 38.50 -17.96 -11.69
N GLN A 413 38.27 -17.14 -10.65
CA GLN A 413 36.94 -16.87 -10.14
C GLN A 413 36.06 -16.06 -11.10
N LEU A 414 36.62 -15.06 -11.81
CA LEU A 414 35.86 -14.24 -12.76
C LEU A 414 35.74 -14.87 -14.16
N LEU A 415 36.76 -15.56 -14.68
CA LEU A 415 36.73 -16.17 -16.02
C LEU A 415 35.83 -17.41 -16.09
N GLU A 416 35.66 -18.16 -15.00
CA GLU A 416 34.65 -19.22 -14.95
C GLU A 416 33.22 -18.68 -15.14
N CYS A 417 33.00 -17.40 -14.84
CA CYS A 417 31.70 -16.72 -14.88
C CYS A 417 31.51 -15.82 -16.11
N LEU A 418 32.54 -15.07 -16.53
CA LEU A 418 32.49 -14.13 -17.65
C LEU A 418 32.99 -14.78 -18.94
N LYS A 419 32.17 -15.68 -19.50
CA LYS A 419 32.51 -16.31 -20.79
C LYS A 419 32.66 -15.25 -21.90
N PRO A 420 33.53 -15.46 -22.90
CA PRO A 420 33.75 -14.49 -23.99
C PRO A 420 32.45 -13.99 -24.65
N GLU A 421 31.44 -14.85 -24.76
CA GLU A 421 30.14 -14.53 -25.34
C GLU A 421 29.38 -13.46 -24.56
N ILE A 422 29.55 -13.39 -23.23
CA ILE A 422 28.92 -12.38 -22.37
C ILE A 422 29.58 -11.01 -22.60
N ILE A 423 30.90 -11.00 -22.74
CA ILE A 423 31.67 -9.78 -23.02
C ILE A 423 31.35 -9.26 -24.42
N ASP A 424 31.26 -10.17 -25.41
CA ASP A 424 30.90 -9.81 -26.78
C ASP A 424 29.47 -9.27 -26.89
N HIS A 425 28.51 -9.82 -26.13
CA HIS A 425 27.14 -9.27 -26.04
C HIS A 425 27.15 -7.81 -25.57
N MET A 426 27.91 -7.48 -24.52
CA MET A 426 27.98 -6.09 -24.02
C MET A 426 28.60 -5.10 -25.01
N LEU A 427 29.60 -5.55 -25.78
CA LEU A 427 30.25 -4.72 -26.81
C LEU A 427 29.33 -4.42 -27.98
N LEU A 428 28.36 -5.30 -28.26
CA LEU A 428 27.44 -5.15 -29.38
C LEU A 428 26.16 -4.40 -29.01
N ASP A 429 25.65 -4.57 -27.78
CA ASP A 429 24.29 -4.14 -27.42
C ASP A 429 24.18 -2.97 -26.44
N SER A 430 25.26 -2.57 -25.74
CA SER A 430 25.12 -1.63 -24.60
C SER A 430 24.80 -0.18 -24.97
N GLY A 431 25.02 0.26 -26.21
CA GLY A 431 24.72 1.63 -26.69
C GLY A 431 25.36 2.78 -25.89
N ASN A 432 26.18 2.48 -24.88
CA ASN A 432 26.75 3.40 -23.92
C ASN A 432 28.28 3.27 -23.96
N ASP A 433 28.95 4.34 -24.37
CA ASP A 433 30.40 4.36 -24.61
C ASP A 433 31.22 3.97 -23.38
N GLU A 434 30.75 4.29 -22.16
CA GLU A 434 31.46 3.93 -20.93
C GLU A 434 31.39 2.43 -20.64
N VAL A 435 30.26 1.80 -20.93
CA VAL A 435 30.08 0.35 -20.76
C VAL A 435 30.86 -0.41 -21.84
N ILE A 436 30.88 0.10 -23.08
CA ILE A 436 31.69 -0.46 -24.18
C ILE A 436 33.18 -0.37 -23.84
N LEU A 437 33.64 0.78 -23.35
CA LEU A 437 35.03 0.96 -22.94
C LEU A 437 35.40 0.03 -21.79
N PHE A 438 34.53 -0.12 -20.80
CA PHE A 438 34.75 -1.05 -19.70
C PHE A 438 34.77 -2.52 -20.15
N ALA A 439 33.82 -2.95 -20.98
CA ALA A 439 33.81 -4.30 -21.55
C ALA A 439 35.07 -4.55 -22.40
N SER A 440 35.54 -3.55 -23.12
CA SER A 440 36.81 -3.60 -23.88
C SER A 440 38.00 -3.72 -22.94
N ASN A 441 38.03 -3.00 -21.81
CA ASN A 441 39.08 -3.11 -20.80
C ASN A 441 39.07 -4.48 -20.11
N LEU A 442 37.90 -5.04 -19.81
CA LEU A 442 37.76 -6.40 -19.31
C LEU A 442 38.21 -7.44 -20.33
N ARG A 443 37.88 -7.26 -21.61
CA ARG A 443 38.37 -8.10 -22.71
C ARG A 443 39.89 -7.98 -22.85
N ASN A 444 40.45 -6.78 -22.73
CA ASN A 444 41.88 -6.54 -22.81
C ASN A 444 42.60 -7.16 -21.61
N LEU A 445 42.06 -7.03 -20.40
CA LEU A 445 42.52 -7.77 -19.22
C LEU A 445 42.48 -9.26 -19.51
N ALA A 446 41.34 -9.83 -19.93
CA ALA A 446 41.23 -11.24 -20.31
C ALA A 446 42.26 -11.66 -21.38
N SER A 447 42.55 -10.80 -22.36
CA SER A 447 43.51 -11.04 -23.44
C SER A 447 44.97 -10.97 -22.99
N LEU A 448 45.33 -10.04 -22.09
CA LEU A 448 46.65 -9.99 -21.44
C LEU A 448 46.95 -11.30 -20.70
N PHE A 449 45.92 -12.05 -20.31
CA PHE A 449 46.03 -13.34 -19.63
C PHE A 449 45.97 -14.57 -20.55
N SER A 450 45.62 -14.40 -21.84
CA SER A 450 45.64 -15.47 -22.85
C SER A 450 47.02 -15.70 -23.46
N ASN A 451 47.95 -14.76 -23.27
CA ASN A 451 49.32 -14.84 -23.75
C ASN A 451 50.30 -15.52 -22.77
N ASP A 452 49.85 -15.93 -21.58
CA ASP A 452 50.67 -16.66 -20.59
C ASP A 452 50.47 -18.19 -20.62
N GLU A 453 49.76 -18.73 -21.60
CA GLU A 453 49.97 -20.12 -22.03
C GLU A 453 50.84 -20.11 -23.29
N ILE A 454 52.16 -20.20 -23.05
CA ILE A 454 53.28 -20.70 -23.88
C ILE A 454 54.52 -19.84 -23.59
N SER A 455 55.01 -19.91 -22.35
CA SER A 455 56.46 -19.99 -22.15
C SER A 455 56.70 -20.99 -21.02
N ASN A 456 56.91 -22.24 -21.45
CA ASN A 456 57.51 -23.31 -20.66
C ASN A 456 58.74 -22.79 -19.90
N THR A 457 58.69 -22.84 -18.57
CA THR A 457 59.69 -23.49 -17.69
C THR A 457 59.16 -23.56 -16.28
#